data_AF-A0A520ILI5-F1
#
_entry.id   AF-A0A520ILI5-F1
#
_cell.length_a   1.000
_cell.length_b   1.000
_cell.length_c   1.000
_cell.angle_alpha   90.00
_cell.angle_beta   90.00
_cell.angle_gamma   90.00
#
_symmetry.space_group_name_H-M   'P 1'
#
loop_
_entity.id
_entity.type
_entity.pdbx_description
1 polymer ?
#
loop_
_entity_poly.entity_id
_entity_poly.type
_entity_poly.pdbx_seq_one_letter_code
_entity_poly.pdbx_strand_id
1 'polypeptide(L)'
;MRFTTILLGGVALAAATPAFAQDEATAPPKEVTVSGSVGLVSDYRFRGVSQSDENLAVQGGITIAHKSGLYIGTWGSNLAGWGTFGGANMELDLIAGYKLPVGGGGTLDVGATWYMYPGGFDNT
;
A
#
# COMPACT_ATOMS: atom_id res chain seq x y z
N MET A 1 -15.06 38.83 -17.50
CA MET A 1 -16.25 38.17 -16.89
C MET A 1 -15.76 36.89 -16.25
N ARG A 2 -15.93 36.75 -14.93
CA ARG A 2 -15.47 35.60 -14.13
C ARG A 2 -16.60 34.57 -14.08
N PHE A 3 -16.35 33.34 -14.52
CA PHE A 3 -17.27 32.23 -14.29
C PHE A 3 -16.72 31.40 -13.14
N THR A 4 -17.32 31.57 -11.96
CA THR A 4 -17.09 30.73 -10.79
C THR A 4 -18.00 29.51 -10.93
N THR A 5 -17.44 28.37 -11.28
CA THR A 5 -18.16 27.09 -11.28
C THR A 5 -18.06 26.48 -9.88
N ILE A 6 -19.16 26.51 -9.13
CA ILE A 6 -19.31 25.76 -7.87
C ILE A 6 -19.55 24.29 -8.25
N LEU A 7 -18.59 23.41 -8.00
CA LEU A 7 -18.79 21.97 -8.10
C LEU A 7 -19.33 21.44 -6.75
N LEU A 8 -20.52 20.86 -6.83
CA LEU A 8 -21.22 20.18 -5.74
C LEU A 8 -20.47 18.88 -5.40
N GLY A 9 -19.82 18.82 -4.24
CA GLY A 9 -19.13 17.62 -3.76
C GLY A 9 -20.12 16.51 -3.43
N GLY A 10 -20.17 15.47 -4.28
CA GLY A 10 -20.91 14.25 -3.99
C GLY A 10 -20.21 13.47 -2.88
N VAL A 11 -20.85 13.36 -1.71
CA VAL A 11 -20.40 12.47 -0.64
C VAL A 11 -20.70 11.04 -1.07
N ALA A 12 -19.71 10.33 -1.60
CA ALA A 12 -19.77 8.89 -1.75
C ALA A 12 -19.54 8.26 -0.36
N LEU A 13 -20.59 7.77 0.28
CA LEU A 13 -20.46 6.86 1.42
C LEU A 13 -19.82 5.57 0.90
N ALA A 14 -18.49 5.46 1.01
CA ALA A 14 -17.83 4.17 0.90
C ALA A 14 -18.27 3.35 2.13
N ALA A 15 -19.11 2.34 1.90
CA ALA A 15 -19.42 1.36 2.92
C ALA A 15 -18.12 0.66 3.33
N ALA A 16 -17.58 1.01 4.50
CA ALA A 16 -16.48 0.27 5.10
C ALA A 16 -17.00 -1.14 5.44
N THR A 17 -16.81 -2.09 4.54
CA THR A 17 -17.01 -3.50 4.87
C THR A 17 -16.03 -3.84 6.00
N PRO A 18 -16.48 -4.35 7.14
CA PRO A 18 -15.57 -4.76 8.19
C PRO A 18 -14.63 -5.85 7.63
N ALA A 19 -13.33 -5.65 7.80
CA ALA A 19 -12.37 -6.74 7.60
C ALA A 19 -12.68 -7.80 8.65
N PHE A 20 -13.15 -8.97 8.22
CA PHE A 20 -13.25 -10.14 9.09
C PHE A 20 -11.84 -10.62 9.44
N ALA A 21 -11.23 -10.03 10.46
CA ALA A 21 -10.15 -10.68 11.18
C ALA A 21 -10.79 -11.82 11.97
N GLN A 22 -10.63 -13.05 11.49
CA GLN A 22 -11.05 -14.23 12.25
C GLN A 22 -10.17 -14.30 13.50
N ASP A 23 -10.71 -13.91 14.65
CA ASP A 23 -10.06 -14.09 15.95
C ASP A 23 -9.86 -15.61 16.20
N GLU A 24 -8.66 -16.11 15.91
CA GLU A 24 -8.17 -17.41 16.36
C GLU A 24 -7.88 -17.35 17.87
N ALA A 25 -8.92 -17.18 18.69
CA ALA A 25 -8.79 -16.99 20.15
C ALA A 25 -8.36 -18.26 20.93
N THR A 26 -7.92 -19.34 20.27
CA THR A 26 -7.61 -20.63 20.93
C THR A 26 -6.31 -21.30 20.44
N ALA A 27 -5.62 -20.75 19.45
CA ALA A 27 -4.34 -21.28 19.00
C ALA A 27 -3.17 -20.52 19.66
N PRO A 28 -2.07 -21.18 20.06
CA PRO A 28 -0.86 -20.47 20.45
C PRO A 28 -0.43 -19.54 19.30
N PRO A 29 0.15 -18.36 19.58
CA PRO A 29 0.54 -17.40 18.56
C PRO A 29 1.41 -18.08 17.50
N LYS A 30 0.98 -18.01 16.24
CA LYS A 30 1.76 -18.58 15.13
C LYS A 30 3.14 -17.91 15.11
N GLU A 31 4.20 -18.70 14.96
CA GLU A 31 5.55 -18.15 14.90
C GLU A 31 5.73 -17.24 13.69
N VAL A 32 5.06 -17.57 12.60
CA VAL A 32 5.00 -16.78 11.37
C VAL A 32 3.54 -16.49 11.03
N THR A 33 3.23 -15.23 10.80
CA THR A 33 1.94 -14.76 10.31
C THR A 33 2.13 -14.22 8.90
N VAL A 34 1.29 -14.69 7.97
CA VAL A 34 1.21 -14.15 6.61
C VAL A 34 -0.09 -13.36 6.50
N SER A 35 0.03 -12.11 6.07
CA SER A 35 -1.11 -11.23 5.79
C SER A 35 -0.99 -10.66 4.38
N GLY A 36 -2.11 -10.24 3.82
CA GLY A 36 -2.12 -9.64 2.49
C GLY A 36 -3.35 -8.76 2.27
N SER A 37 -3.30 -8.00 1.18
CA SER A 37 -4.37 -7.12 0.75
C SER A 37 -4.44 -7.09 -0.78
N VAL A 38 -5.64 -6.84 -1.29
CA VAL A 38 -5.90 -6.52 -2.70
C VAL A 38 -6.98 -5.46 -2.74
N GLY A 39 -6.85 -4.51 -3.66
CA GLY A 39 -7.79 -3.41 -3.83
C GLY A 39 -7.85 -2.93 -5.27
N LEU A 40 -9.02 -2.46 -5.67
CA LEU A 40 -9.25 -1.75 -6.92
C LEU A 40 -9.61 -0.30 -6.56
N VAL A 41 -8.86 0.66 -7.09
CA VAL A 41 -9.10 2.10 -6.87
C VAL A 41 -9.28 2.83 -8.18
N SER A 42 -10.00 3.95 -8.16
CA SER A 42 -10.22 4.81 -9.33
C SER A 42 -8.99 5.62 -9.73
N ASP A 43 -8.09 5.90 -8.78
CA ASP A 43 -6.86 6.68 -8.99
C ASP A 43 -5.84 6.25 -7.93
N TYR A 44 -4.69 5.72 -8.36
CA TYR A 44 -3.58 5.46 -7.45
C TYR A 44 -2.82 6.76 -7.22
N ARG A 45 -2.85 7.27 -5.98
CA ARG A 45 -2.15 8.49 -5.59
C ARG A 45 -1.02 8.21 -4.63
N PHE A 46 0.19 8.58 -5.02
CA PHE A 46 1.36 8.54 -4.16
C PHE A 46 1.73 9.95 -3.71
N ARG A 47 1.66 10.20 -2.39
CA ARG A 47 1.97 11.52 -1.80
C ARG A 47 1.22 12.69 -2.47
N GLY A 48 -0.01 12.44 -2.92
CA GLY A 48 -0.89 13.43 -3.54
C GLY A 48 -0.80 13.53 -5.06
N VAL A 49 0.17 12.86 -5.71
CA VAL A 49 0.34 12.82 -7.17
C VAL A 49 -0.30 11.57 -7.74
N SER A 50 -1.07 11.69 -8.83
CA SER A 50 -1.63 10.53 -9.52
C SER A 50 -0.53 9.76 -10.25
N GLN A 51 -0.51 8.45 -10.03
CA GLN A 51 0.43 7.48 -10.57
C GLN A 51 -0.18 6.67 -11.72
N SER A 52 -1.51 6.55 -11.72
CA SER A 52 -2.30 5.86 -12.74
C SER A 52 -3.01 6.81 -13.70
N ASP A 53 -2.69 8.11 -13.66
CA ASP A 53 -3.29 9.15 -14.52
C ASP A 53 -4.82 9.18 -14.41
N GLU A 54 -5.32 9.17 -13.18
CA GLU A 54 -6.77 9.14 -12.88
C GLU A 54 -7.52 7.91 -13.43
N ASN A 55 -6.78 6.88 -13.88
CA ASN A 55 -7.34 5.60 -14.30
C ASN A 55 -7.34 4.57 -13.17
N LEU A 56 -8.16 3.53 -13.34
CA LEU A 56 -8.25 2.40 -12.42
C LEU A 56 -6.87 1.78 -12.14
N ALA A 57 -6.62 1.50 -10.87
CA ALA A 57 -5.43 0.80 -10.43
C ALA A 57 -5.76 -0.38 -9.53
N VAL A 58 -5.16 -1.53 -9.83
CA VAL A 58 -5.12 -2.69 -8.95
C VAL A 58 -3.92 -2.52 -8.04
N GLN A 59 -4.14 -2.65 -6.74
CA GLN A 59 -3.13 -2.54 -5.69
C GLN A 59 -3.15 -3.80 -4.86
N GLY A 60 -2.00 -4.28 -4.44
CA GLY A 60 -1.93 -5.43 -3.57
C GLY A 60 -0.61 -5.55 -2.85
N GLY A 61 -0.59 -6.35 -1.80
CA GLY A 61 0.62 -6.61 -1.04
C GLY A 61 0.50 -7.82 -0.16
N ILE A 62 1.66 -8.37 0.21
CA ILE A 62 1.80 -9.52 1.10
C ILE A 62 2.88 -9.18 2.12
N THR A 63 2.66 -9.52 3.38
CA THR A 63 3.62 -9.38 4.47
C THR A 63 3.77 -10.70 5.21
N ILE A 64 5.00 -11.06 5.51
CA ILE A 64 5.37 -12.18 6.37
C ILE A 64 5.97 -11.57 7.63
N ALA A 65 5.34 -11.79 8.77
CA ALA A 65 5.79 -11.32 10.07
C ALA A 65 6.15 -12.51 10.96
N HIS A 66 7.29 -12.44 11.63
CA HIS A 66 7.71 -13.41 12.63
C HIS A 66 7.41 -12.90 14.04
N LYS A 67 7.11 -13.79 14.99
CA LYS A 67 6.83 -13.46 16.40
C LYS A 67 7.92 -12.65 17.10
N SER A 68 9.15 -12.67 16.59
CA SER A 68 10.24 -11.84 17.10
C SER A 68 10.04 -10.35 16.83
N GLY A 69 9.15 -9.97 15.91
CA GLY A 69 8.96 -8.59 15.44
C GLY A 69 9.53 -8.34 14.05
N LEU A 70 10.34 -9.23 13.49
CA LEU A 70 10.88 -9.12 12.13
C LEU A 70 9.73 -9.26 11.13
N TYR A 71 9.70 -8.41 10.11
CA TYR A 71 8.79 -8.56 8.98
C TYR A 71 9.46 -8.24 7.65
N ILE A 72 9.00 -8.92 6.61
CA ILE A 72 9.30 -8.63 5.21
C ILE A 72 7.99 -8.60 4.43
N GLY A 73 7.93 -7.79 3.38
CA GLY A 73 6.73 -7.69 2.58
C GLY A 73 7.00 -7.07 1.23
N THR A 74 5.97 -7.13 0.40
CA THR A 74 5.95 -6.42 -0.87
C THR A 74 4.58 -5.78 -1.07
N TRP A 75 4.59 -4.66 -1.79
CA TRP A 75 3.39 -3.99 -2.27
C TRP A 75 3.58 -3.65 -3.74
N GLY A 76 2.51 -3.57 -4.51
CA GLY A 76 2.61 -3.10 -5.89
C GLY A 76 1.29 -2.62 -6.47
N SER A 77 1.42 -1.85 -7.55
CA SER A 77 0.31 -1.36 -8.34
C SER A 77 0.70 -1.09 -9.79
N ASN A 78 -0.30 -1.08 -10.69
CA ASN A 78 -0.08 -0.58 -12.04
C ASN A 78 0.08 0.94 -12.05
N LEU A 79 0.88 1.42 -13.01
CA LEU A 79 1.12 2.82 -13.29
C LEU A 79 0.56 3.18 -14.67
N ALA A 80 0.46 4.48 -14.95
CA ALA A 80 0.00 4.97 -16.26
C ALA A 80 0.91 4.57 -17.43
N GLY A 81 2.18 4.19 -17.18
CA GLY A 81 3.09 3.76 -18.24
C GLY A 81 3.71 4.91 -19.05
N TRP A 82 3.48 6.17 -18.67
CA TRP A 82 4.06 7.35 -19.32
C TRP A 82 4.38 8.44 -18.28
N GLY A 83 5.30 9.37 -18.61
CA GLY A 83 5.67 10.48 -17.71
C GLY A 83 6.73 10.14 -16.67
N THR A 84 6.65 10.77 -15.48
CA THR A 84 7.68 10.88 -14.42
C THR A 84 8.39 9.58 -13.99
N PHE A 85 7.80 8.41 -14.27
CA PHE A 85 8.33 7.08 -13.91
C PHE A 85 9.01 6.34 -15.07
N GLY A 86 9.28 7.06 -16.17
CA GLY A 86 10.11 6.56 -17.25
C GLY A 86 9.55 5.41 -18.06
N GLY A 87 8.22 5.31 -18.15
CA GLY A 87 7.57 4.27 -18.93
C GLY A 87 7.28 2.98 -18.16
N ALA A 88 7.59 2.91 -16.87
CA ALA A 88 7.20 1.77 -16.04
C ALA A 88 5.68 1.64 -15.97
N ASN A 89 5.16 0.43 -16.18
CA ASN A 89 3.73 0.12 -16.05
C ASN A 89 3.38 -0.40 -14.64
N MET A 90 4.36 -0.47 -13.74
CA MET A 90 4.20 -1.02 -12.40
C MET A 90 5.16 -0.36 -11.41
N GLU A 91 4.65 -0.14 -10.19
CA GLU A 91 5.45 0.09 -8.99
C GLU A 91 5.48 -1.20 -8.18
N LEU A 92 6.68 -1.58 -7.71
CA LEU A 92 6.92 -2.71 -6.82
C LEU A 92 7.76 -2.24 -5.64
N ASP A 93 7.18 -2.31 -4.46
CA ASP A 93 7.82 -1.93 -3.22
C ASP A 93 8.29 -3.17 -2.49
N LEU A 94 9.53 -3.13 -2.01
CA LEU A 94 10.07 -4.10 -1.07
C LEU A 94 10.11 -3.46 0.31
N ILE A 95 9.54 -4.15 1.30
CA ILE A 95 9.39 -3.65 2.66
C ILE A 95 10.08 -4.62 3.60
N ALA A 96 10.88 -4.10 4.52
CA ALA A 96 11.43 -4.89 5.62
C ALA A 96 11.54 -4.04 6.88
N GLY A 97 11.36 -4.65 8.04
CA GLY A 97 11.49 -3.94 9.29
C GLY A 97 11.37 -4.84 10.51
N TYR A 98 11.35 -4.21 11.68
CA TYR A 98 11.34 -4.88 12.96
C TYR A 98 10.52 -4.09 13.98
N LYS A 99 9.61 -4.78 14.67
CA LYS A 99 8.77 -4.24 15.75
C LYS A 99 9.30 -4.65 17.12
N LEU A 100 9.50 -3.66 18.00
CA LEU A 100 10.01 -3.82 19.36
C LEU A 100 8.95 -3.35 20.37
N PRO A 101 8.47 -4.22 21.29
CA PRO A 101 7.66 -3.78 22.41
C PRO A 101 8.49 -2.89 23.34
N VAL A 102 7.98 -1.70 23.70
CA VAL A 102 8.70 -0.72 24.55
C VAL A 102 8.08 -0.56 25.95
N GLY A 103 7.15 -1.45 26.33
CA GLY A 103 6.43 -1.39 27.59
C GLY A 103 5.20 -0.47 27.55
N GLY A 104 4.30 -0.60 28.53
CA GLY A 104 3.07 0.20 28.61
C GLY A 104 2.08 0.00 27.46
N GLY A 105 2.20 -1.09 26.71
CA GLY A 105 1.41 -1.35 25.49
C GLY A 105 1.95 -0.67 24.22
N GLY A 106 3.09 0.05 24.31
CA GLY A 106 3.71 0.69 23.16
C GLY A 106 4.55 -0.25 22.29
N THR A 107 4.68 0.08 21.01
CA THR A 107 5.55 -0.60 20.04
C THR A 107 6.37 0.43 19.28
N LEU A 108 7.68 0.21 19.17
CA LEU A 108 8.58 0.91 18.26
C LEU A 108 8.69 0.08 16.97
N ASP A 109 8.48 0.72 15.82
CA ASP A 109 8.63 0.09 14.49
C ASP A 109 9.74 0.83 13.72
N VAL A 110 10.74 0.07 13.26
CA VAL A 110 11.82 0.58 12.41
C VAL A 110 11.86 -0.26 11.16
N GLY A 111 11.82 0.38 10.00
CA GLY A 111 11.80 -0.32 8.72
C GLY A 111 12.31 0.55 7.57
N ALA A 112 12.46 -0.11 6.44
CA ALA A 112 12.83 0.49 5.17
C ALA A 112 11.86 0.03 4.07
N THR A 113 11.62 0.92 3.12
CA THR A 113 10.89 0.63 1.90
C THR A 113 11.77 0.98 0.72
N TRP A 114 11.91 0.04 -0.21
CA TRP A 114 12.63 0.22 -1.46
C TRP A 114 11.63 0.24 -2.61
N TYR A 115 11.48 1.40 -3.24
CA TYR A 115 10.58 1.63 -4.36
C TYR A 115 11.25 1.20 -5.67
N MET A 116 10.62 0.30 -6.41
CA MET A 116 11.11 -0.18 -7.71
C MET A 116 10.09 0.12 -8.80
N TYR A 117 10.61 0.45 -9.98
CA TYR A 117 9.81 0.73 -11.17
C TYR A 117 10.29 -0.18 -12.31
N PRO A 118 9.92 -1.49 -12.29
CA PRO A 118 10.38 -2.43 -13.32
C PRO A 118 9.99 -1.98 -14.73
N GLY A 119 10.96 -2.01 -15.65
CA GLY A 119 10.75 -1.57 -17.03
C GLY A 119 10.62 -0.05 -17.20
N GLY A 120 10.96 0.74 -16.17
CA GLY A 120 11.13 2.19 -16.27
C GLY A 120 12.46 2.58 -16.93
N PHE A 121 12.76 3.88 -16.94
CA PHE A 121 13.93 4.46 -17.62
C PHE A 121 15.22 3.69 -17.31
N ASP A 122 15.82 3.12 -18.35
CA ASP A 122 17.15 2.54 -18.33
C ASP A 122 18.15 3.54 -18.94
N ASN A 123 19.23 3.85 -18.22
CA ASN A 123 20.32 4.71 -18.71
C ASN A 123 21.57 3.88 -19.08
N THR A 124 21.43 2.56 -19.20
CA THR A 124 22.49 1.68 -19.72
C THR A 124 22.49 1.57 -21.23
#